data_AF-M5BM50-F1
#
_entry.id   AF-M5BM50-F1
#
_cell.length_a   1.000
_cell.length_b   1.000
_cell.length_c   1.000
_cell.angle_alpha   90.00
_cell.angle_beta   90.00
_cell.angle_gamma   90.00
#
_symmetry.space_group_name_H-M   'P 1'
#
loop_
_entity.id
_entity.type
_entity.pdbx_description
1 polymer ?
#
loop_
_entity_poly.entity_id
_entity_poly.type
_entity_poly.pdbx_seq_one_letter_code
_entity_poly.pdbx_strand_id
1 'polypeptide(L)'
;MEEDTRDEGALLEQLSSVLTELQKNPYDLAKHHEHIRLASSLPGMEEQAISAREMMVETWAAPEDVWIPLLDHKIAAAGNLTTEGFNEMTTWFERAEADYFSIEVLSKHMDFILNASKSGSDEIQAFLTRDTVRELLKEIVLKGSGHITKCNVLWDKWIAWEMECFSGSSHTPEDIARVQATLLSRLHIPHSGSDNALQEYSTFVSAHFPDSSYEELLVTASKARSEPQKKFGWRERWEISIQQTEDSPATYAQYIDYEWRRPDPTFLVPLYERAIAATAARRMEPGGEETLQRFWAGLYKAVQKSAEMRAKALHIKRSKKRRDEDMDEEVLEDHEDLQARATLLYLGVPYIECRHLCHKRCHSDRDFCRR
;
A
#
# COMPACT_ATOMS: atom_id res chain seq x y z
N MET A 1 36.42 19.01 22.29
CA MET A 1 37.07 19.00 20.97
C MET A 1 37.93 17.76 20.78
N GLU A 2 38.95 17.48 21.62
CA GLU A 2 39.74 16.24 21.46
C GLU A 2 38.96 14.94 21.75
N GLU A 3 37.94 15.00 22.63
CA GLU A 3 37.11 13.85 22.98
C GLU A 3 36.10 13.48 21.88
N ASP A 4 35.46 14.47 21.24
CA ASP A 4 34.59 14.28 20.06
C ASP A 4 35.34 13.63 18.89
N THR A 5 36.55 14.12 18.58
CA THR A 5 37.35 13.58 17.46
C THR A 5 37.81 12.14 17.68
N ARG A 6 37.91 11.70 18.94
CA ARG A 6 38.31 10.34 19.28
C ARG A 6 37.16 9.35 19.12
N ASP A 7 35.94 9.79 19.39
CA ASP A 7 34.73 8.99 19.20
C ASP A 7 34.41 8.82 17.69
N GLU A 8 34.56 9.90 16.91
CA GLU A 8 34.42 9.86 15.44
C GLU A 8 35.39 8.86 14.78
N GLY A 9 36.66 8.85 15.19
CA GLY A 9 37.66 7.91 14.66
C GLY A 9 37.29 6.45 14.91
N ALA A 10 36.74 6.13 16.09
CA ALA A 10 36.30 4.78 16.43
C ALA A 10 35.08 4.34 15.61
N LEU A 11 34.14 5.26 15.35
CA LEU A 11 32.97 5.00 14.51
C LEU A 11 33.35 4.75 13.04
N LEU A 12 34.36 5.45 12.52
CA LEU A 12 34.88 5.23 11.16
C LEU A 12 35.56 3.87 11.00
N GLU A 13 36.34 3.43 12.00
CA GLU A 13 36.93 2.09 12.01
C GLU A 13 35.83 1.00 12.03
N GLN A 14 34.80 1.19 12.86
CA GLN A 14 33.63 0.29 12.89
C GLN A 14 32.92 0.23 11.54
N LEU A 15 32.67 1.39 10.91
CA LEU A 15 32.03 1.48 9.61
C LEU A 15 32.83 0.71 8.53
N SER A 16 34.15 0.87 8.51
CA SER A 16 35.03 0.12 7.60
C SER A 16 34.97 -1.39 7.84
N SER A 17 34.92 -1.81 9.11
CA SER A 17 34.75 -3.22 9.48
C SER A 17 33.42 -3.78 8.96
N VAL A 18 32.31 -3.06 9.19
CA VAL A 18 30.96 -3.46 8.75
C VAL A 18 30.89 -3.58 7.23
N LEU A 19 31.47 -2.63 6.49
CA LEU A 19 31.52 -2.69 5.02
C LEU A 19 32.32 -3.89 4.52
N THR A 20 33.43 -4.22 5.18
CA THR A 20 34.24 -5.41 4.85
C THR A 20 33.44 -6.71 5.08
N GLU A 21 32.62 -6.74 6.13
CA GLU A 21 31.75 -7.88 6.43
C GLU A 21 30.59 -7.99 5.43
N LEU A 22 29.96 -6.87 5.06
CA LEU A 22 28.92 -6.84 4.02
C LEU A 22 29.46 -7.23 2.65
N GLN A 23 30.70 -6.89 2.32
CA GLN A 23 31.34 -7.37 1.09
C GLN A 23 31.52 -8.90 1.08
N LYS A 24 31.83 -9.49 2.24
CA LYS A 24 31.97 -10.95 2.39
C LYS A 24 30.61 -11.65 2.42
N ASN A 25 29.61 -11.03 3.05
CA ASN A 25 28.26 -11.54 3.16
C ASN A 25 27.23 -10.41 2.96
N PRO A 26 26.83 -10.11 1.70
CA PRO A 26 25.85 -9.06 1.41
C PRO A 26 24.47 -9.34 2.00
N TYR A 27 24.19 -10.58 2.39
CA TYR A 27 22.91 -11.00 2.96
C TYR A 27 22.92 -10.94 4.50
N ASP A 28 23.88 -10.29 5.13
CA ASP A 28 23.83 -10.07 6.58
C ASP A 28 22.95 -8.86 6.91
N LEU A 29 21.68 -9.12 7.24
CA LEU A 29 20.71 -8.07 7.57
C LEU A 29 21.13 -7.24 8.79
N ALA A 30 21.70 -7.87 9.82
CA ALA A 30 22.12 -7.17 11.03
C ALA A 30 23.21 -6.13 10.68
N LYS A 31 24.10 -6.50 9.75
CA LYS A 31 25.14 -5.61 9.26
C LYS A 31 24.62 -4.47 8.40
N HIS A 32 23.54 -4.67 7.63
CA HIS A 32 22.87 -3.56 6.93
C HIS A 32 22.30 -2.53 7.91
N HIS A 33 21.62 -2.97 8.98
CA HIS A 33 21.14 -2.06 10.02
C HIS A 33 22.29 -1.34 10.74
N GLU A 34 23.36 -2.06 11.07
CA GLU A 34 24.55 -1.48 11.67
C GLU A 34 25.19 -0.43 10.74
N HIS A 35 25.28 -0.71 9.44
CA HIS A 35 25.79 0.20 8.43
C HIS A 35 24.98 1.50 8.38
N ILE A 36 23.64 1.41 8.26
CA ILE A 36 22.75 2.58 8.24
C ILE A 36 22.88 3.40 9.53
N ARG A 37 22.92 2.72 10.70
CA ARG A 37 23.05 3.38 12.01
C ARG A 37 24.37 4.13 12.12
N LEU A 38 25.50 3.50 11.80
CA LEU A 38 26.83 4.11 11.89
C LEU A 38 26.95 5.29 10.91
N ALA A 39 26.54 5.10 9.66
CA ALA A 39 26.59 6.17 8.66
C ALA A 39 25.69 7.36 9.04
N SER A 40 24.51 7.11 9.62
CA SER A 40 23.61 8.18 10.07
C SER A 40 24.07 8.89 11.36
N SER A 41 25.01 8.31 12.11
CA SER A 41 25.50 8.87 13.37
C SER A 41 26.70 9.80 13.19
N LEU A 42 27.38 9.73 12.05
CA LEU A 42 28.57 10.52 11.75
C LEU A 42 28.18 11.86 11.09
N PRO A 43 28.60 13.01 11.64
CA PRO A 43 28.34 14.31 11.02
C PRO A 43 28.96 14.41 9.61
N GLY A 44 28.20 14.93 8.63
CA GLY A 44 28.71 15.14 7.27
C GLY A 44 28.78 13.87 6.40
N MET A 45 28.19 12.76 6.86
CA MET A 45 28.14 11.47 6.17
C MET A 45 26.73 11.14 5.66
N GLU A 46 25.92 12.16 5.37
CA GLU A 46 24.53 11.98 4.93
C GLU A 46 24.46 11.15 3.64
N GLU A 47 25.35 11.39 2.68
CA GLU A 47 25.45 10.62 1.43
C GLU A 47 25.78 9.14 1.67
N GLN A 48 26.67 8.85 2.62
CA GLN A 48 27.01 7.48 3.02
C GLN A 48 25.81 6.81 3.68
N ALA A 49 25.03 7.54 4.47
CA ALA A 49 23.81 7.02 5.07
C ALA A 49 22.74 6.72 4.01
N ILE A 50 22.68 7.49 2.93
CA ILE A 50 21.80 7.21 1.78
C ILE A 50 22.29 5.97 1.02
N SER A 51 23.59 5.89 0.71
CA SER A 51 24.18 4.72 0.05
C SER A 51 23.99 3.43 0.87
N ALA A 52 24.06 3.51 2.19
CA ALA A 52 23.76 2.41 3.09
C ALA A 52 22.31 1.92 2.95
N ARG A 53 21.35 2.85 2.86
CA ARG A 53 19.93 2.53 2.65
C ARG A 53 19.69 1.91 1.28
N GLU A 54 20.30 2.46 0.22
CA GLU A 54 20.23 1.90 -1.13
C GLU A 54 20.72 0.45 -1.18
N MET A 55 21.89 0.19 -0.58
CA MET A 55 22.46 -1.15 -0.50
C MET A 55 21.54 -2.14 0.23
N MET A 56 20.88 -1.69 1.30
CA MET A 56 19.92 -2.50 2.03
C MET A 56 18.70 -2.83 1.17
N VAL A 57 18.04 -1.84 0.57
CA VAL A 57 16.83 -2.06 -0.24
C VAL A 57 17.10 -2.85 -1.52
N GLU A 58 18.33 -2.86 -2.01
CA GLU A 58 18.81 -3.73 -3.09
C GLU A 58 18.82 -5.21 -2.74
N THR A 59 19.03 -5.52 -1.46
CA THR A 59 19.24 -6.90 -1.02
C THR A 59 18.06 -7.45 -0.22
N TRP A 60 17.37 -6.58 0.52
CA TRP A 60 16.36 -6.93 1.50
C TRP A 60 15.11 -6.07 1.31
N ALA A 61 13.95 -6.67 1.56
CA ALA A 61 12.73 -5.91 1.79
C ALA A 61 12.92 -5.06 3.06
N ALA A 62 12.72 -3.75 2.95
CA ALA A 62 13.04 -2.81 4.01
C ALA A 62 11.80 -2.11 4.59
N PRO A 63 11.79 -1.81 5.90
CA PRO A 63 10.73 -1.04 6.53
C PRO A 63 10.72 0.44 6.14
N GLU A 64 9.66 1.15 6.55
CA GLU A 64 9.44 2.56 6.19
C GLU A 64 10.51 3.52 6.74
N ASP A 65 11.17 3.21 7.86
CA ASP A 65 12.28 4.02 8.40
C ASP A 65 13.54 3.98 7.54
N VAL A 66 13.66 2.97 6.67
CA VAL A 66 14.71 2.89 5.64
C VAL A 66 14.25 3.58 4.35
N TRP A 67 13.02 3.29 3.91
CA TRP A 67 12.50 3.81 2.66
C TRP A 67 12.22 5.31 2.68
N ILE A 68 11.58 5.84 3.72
CA ILE A 68 11.14 7.25 3.76
C ILE A 68 12.31 8.21 3.60
N PRO A 69 13.43 8.10 4.37
CA PRO A 69 14.59 8.99 4.18
C PRO A 69 15.24 8.85 2.81
N LEU A 70 15.25 7.63 2.25
CA LEU A 70 15.80 7.38 0.92
C LEU A 70 14.95 8.05 -0.18
N LEU A 71 13.62 7.90 -0.10
CA LEU A 71 12.67 8.55 -1.01
C LEU A 71 12.77 10.08 -0.91
N ASP A 72 12.87 10.62 0.31
CA ASP A 72 13.08 12.05 0.55
C ASP A 72 14.34 12.58 -0.15
N HIS A 73 15.46 11.88 0.02
CA HIS A 73 16.70 12.26 -0.65
C HIS A 73 16.56 12.20 -2.18
N LYS A 74 15.97 11.13 -2.73
CA LYS A 74 15.77 11.00 -4.18
C LYS A 74 14.87 12.09 -4.76
N ILE A 75 13.80 12.45 -4.06
CA ILE A 75 12.91 13.56 -4.45
C ILE A 75 13.68 14.88 -4.44
N ALA A 76 14.49 15.14 -3.41
CA ALA A 76 15.30 16.36 -3.33
C ALA A 76 16.37 16.43 -4.42
N ALA A 77 16.99 15.29 -4.76
CA ALA A 77 18.02 15.19 -5.79
C ALA A 77 17.47 15.33 -7.23
N ALA A 78 16.19 14.98 -7.45
CA ALA A 78 15.57 15.02 -8.78
C ALA A 78 15.50 16.44 -9.39
N GLY A 79 15.56 17.50 -8.58
CA GLY A 79 15.60 18.88 -9.06
C GLY A 79 14.41 19.24 -9.96
N ASN A 80 14.69 19.68 -11.20
CA ASN A 80 13.64 19.96 -12.18
C ASN A 80 13.06 18.64 -12.73
N LEU A 81 11.92 18.23 -12.16
CA LEU A 81 11.27 16.98 -12.52
C LEU A 81 10.81 16.97 -13.98
N THR A 82 11.34 16.02 -14.76
CA THR A 82 10.92 15.66 -16.12
C THR A 82 9.97 14.45 -16.07
N THR A 83 9.26 14.16 -17.16
CA THR A 83 8.37 12.98 -17.24
C THR A 83 9.12 11.67 -16.96
N GLU A 84 10.36 11.55 -17.44
CA GLU A 84 11.21 10.40 -17.16
C GLU A 84 11.57 10.31 -15.67
N GLY A 85 11.98 11.43 -15.06
CA GLY A 85 12.27 11.48 -13.63
C GLY A 85 11.06 11.19 -12.75
N PHE A 86 9.86 11.62 -13.16
CA PHE A 86 8.61 11.27 -12.49
C PHE A 86 8.36 9.75 -12.53
N ASN A 87 8.48 9.12 -13.71
CA ASN A 87 8.27 7.68 -13.84
C ASN A 87 9.33 6.86 -13.09
N GLU A 88 10.59 7.31 -13.06
CA GLU A 88 11.63 6.69 -12.24
C GLU A 88 11.27 6.78 -10.75
N MET A 89 10.84 7.96 -10.28
CA MET A 89 10.45 8.14 -8.88
C MET A 89 9.22 7.29 -8.52
N THR A 90 8.23 7.19 -9.41
CA THR A 90 7.08 6.28 -9.24
C THR A 90 7.53 4.83 -9.11
N THR A 91 8.53 4.40 -9.90
CA THR A 91 9.11 3.04 -9.79
C THR A 91 9.76 2.81 -8.41
N TRP A 92 10.42 3.84 -7.85
CA TRP A 92 10.96 3.77 -6.49
C TRP A 92 9.86 3.66 -5.43
N PHE A 93 8.76 4.39 -5.56
CA PHE A 93 7.60 4.24 -4.68
C PHE A 93 6.95 2.86 -4.79
N GLU A 94 6.70 2.37 -6.01
CA GLU A 94 6.13 1.03 -6.23
C GLU A 94 6.99 -0.07 -5.62
N ARG A 95 8.31 0.08 -5.69
CA ARG A 95 9.24 -0.84 -5.03
C ARG A 95 9.13 -0.77 -3.51
N ALA A 96 9.08 0.44 -2.92
CA ALA A 96 8.90 0.60 -1.48
C ALA A 96 7.56 0.03 -0.99
N GLU A 97 6.48 0.25 -1.74
CA GLU A 97 5.14 -0.28 -1.47
C GLU A 97 5.08 -1.82 -1.56
N ALA A 98 5.95 -2.43 -2.36
CA ALA A 98 6.00 -3.88 -2.54
C ALA A 98 6.78 -4.61 -1.44
N ASP A 99 7.65 -3.91 -0.71
CA ASP A 99 8.44 -4.51 0.38
C ASP A 99 7.56 -4.82 1.59
N TYR A 100 6.87 -3.81 2.12
CA TYR A 100 5.93 -3.95 3.22
C TYR A 100 4.76 -2.99 3.08
N PHE A 101 3.61 -3.41 3.60
CA PHE A 101 2.41 -2.59 3.63
C PHE A 101 2.56 -1.42 4.63
N SER A 102 2.73 -0.20 4.10
CA SER A 102 2.89 1.03 4.88
C SER A 102 1.97 2.14 4.37
N ILE A 103 1.13 2.67 5.26
CA ILE A 103 0.30 3.85 4.96
C ILE A 103 1.15 5.11 4.81
N GLU A 104 2.29 5.20 5.50
CA GLU A 104 3.19 6.36 5.41
C GLU A 104 3.86 6.44 4.05
N VAL A 105 4.34 5.31 3.51
CA VAL A 105 4.91 5.24 2.14
C VAL A 105 3.85 5.60 1.10
N LEU A 106 2.64 5.03 1.20
CA LEU A 106 1.53 5.33 0.29
C LEU A 106 1.13 6.82 0.36
N SER A 107 1.03 7.38 1.56
CA SER A 107 0.73 8.80 1.78
C SER A 107 1.81 9.70 1.17
N LYS A 108 3.08 9.33 1.32
CA LYS A 108 4.21 10.05 0.73
C LYS A 108 4.20 9.99 -0.80
N HIS A 109 3.78 8.87 -1.38
CA HIS A 109 3.61 8.76 -2.83
C HIS A 109 2.52 9.71 -3.34
N MET A 110 1.38 9.80 -2.62
CA MET A 110 0.34 10.79 -2.95
C MET A 110 0.87 12.21 -2.88
N ASP A 111 1.64 12.55 -1.84
CA ASP A 111 2.24 13.88 -1.71
C ASP A 111 3.20 14.20 -2.86
N PHE A 112 4.01 13.23 -3.30
CA PHE A 112 4.87 13.38 -4.47
C PHE A 112 4.07 13.70 -5.73
N ILE A 113 3.01 12.92 -6.03
CA ILE A 113 2.15 13.13 -7.21
C ILE A 113 1.47 14.50 -7.16
N LEU A 114 0.90 14.85 -6.00
CA LEU A 114 0.22 16.14 -5.81
C LEU A 114 1.18 17.32 -5.99
N ASN A 115 2.38 17.25 -5.40
CA ASN A 115 3.39 18.28 -5.56
C ASN A 115 3.89 18.39 -7.01
N ALA A 116 4.12 17.26 -7.68
CA ALA A 116 4.50 17.24 -9.09
C ALA A 116 3.42 17.88 -9.98
N SER A 117 2.14 17.63 -9.69
CA SER A 117 1.02 18.21 -10.45
C SER A 117 0.86 19.72 -10.27
N LYS A 118 1.29 20.28 -9.13
CA LYS A 118 1.14 21.71 -8.79
C LYS A 118 2.38 22.55 -9.09
N SER A 119 3.57 21.96 -8.94
CA SER A 119 4.84 22.68 -8.94
C SER A 119 5.89 22.04 -9.85
N GLY A 120 5.53 21.00 -10.61
CA GLY A 120 6.38 20.42 -11.63
C GLY A 120 6.59 21.36 -12.83
N SER A 121 7.49 20.96 -13.73
CA SER A 121 7.70 21.63 -15.02
C SER A 121 6.43 21.65 -15.87
N ASP A 122 6.34 22.54 -16.86
CA ASP A 122 5.21 22.59 -17.80
C ASP A 122 4.97 21.24 -18.49
N GLU A 123 6.04 20.50 -18.77
CA GLU A 123 5.99 19.14 -19.33
C GLU A 123 5.28 18.18 -18.37
N ILE A 124 5.68 18.17 -17.09
CA ILE A 124 5.05 17.35 -16.06
C ILE A 124 3.60 17.72 -15.84
N GLN A 125 3.26 19.01 -15.81
CA GLN A 125 1.88 19.45 -15.62
C GLN A 125 1.00 19.07 -16.81
N ALA A 126 1.54 19.06 -18.03
CA ALA A 126 0.84 18.58 -19.21
C ALA A 126 0.63 17.05 -19.19
N PHE A 127 1.59 16.30 -18.63
CA PHE A 127 1.48 14.85 -18.44
C PHE A 127 0.50 14.48 -17.31
N LEU A 128 0.60 15.16 -16.18
CA LEU A 128 -0.24 14.98 -14.99
C LEU A 128 -1.55 15.76 -15.11
N THR A 129 -2.34 15.41 -16.11
CA THR A 129 -3.71 15.91 -16.23
C THR A 129 -4.53 15.56 -14.98
N ARG A 130 -5.64 16.28 -14.77
CA ARG A 130 -6.56 15.99 -13.64
C ARG A 130 -7.00 14.53 -13.61
N ASP A 131 -7.29 13.94 -14.77
CA ASP A 131 -7.73 12.56 -14.85
C ASP A 131 -6.58 11.58 -14.54
N THR A 132 -5.37 11.89 -15.01
CA THR A 132 -4.16 11.12 -14.67
C THR A 132 -3.92 11.11 -13.16
N VAL A 133 -3.90 12.29 -12.52
CA VAL A 133 -3.70 12.42 -11.07
C VAL A 133 -4.78 11.66 -10.32
N ARG A 134 -6.05 11.79 -10.72
CA ARG A 134 -7.16 11.07 -10.09
C ARG A 134 -6.97 9.57 -10.08
N GLU A 135 -6.64 8.97 -11.23
CA GLU A 135 -6.46 7.52 -11.31
C GLU A 135 -5.26 7.06 -10.48
N LEU A 136 -4.14 7.80 -10.49
CA LEU A 136 -2.98 7.49 -9.64
C LEU A 136 -3.34 7.55 -8.13
N LEU A 137 -4.02 8.59 -7.68
CA LEU A 137 -4.43 8.71 -6.27
C LEU A 137 -5.41 7.61 -5.88
N LYS A 138 -6.36 7.29 -6.74
CA LYS A 138 -7.34 6.22 -6.54
C LYS A 138 -6.65 4.86 -6.42
N GLU A 139 -5.67 4.56 -7.26
CA GLU A 139 -4.89 3.32 -7.16
C GLU A 139 -4.16 3.23 -5.81
N ILE A 140 -3.52 4.30 -5.36
CA ILE A 140 -2.82 4.35 -4.07
C ILE A 140 -3.80 4.19 -2.89
N VAL A 141 -4.94 4.88 -2.92
CA VAL A 141 -5.99 4.74 -1.89
C VAL A 141 -6.51 3.31 -1.82
N LEU A 142 -6.71 2.65 -2.97
CA LEU A 142 -7.16 1.27 -3.02
C LEU A 142 -6.12 0.31 -2.43
N LYS A 143 -4.82 0.52 -2.69
CA LYS A 143 -3.73 -0.24 -2.04
C LYS A 143 -3.84 -0.14 -0.52
N GLY A 144 -4.01 1.06 0.03
CA GLY A 144 -4.09 1.28 1.49
C GLY A 144 -5.42 0.91 2.15
N SER A 145 -6.46 0.56 1.38
CA SER A 145 -7.83 0.34 1.90
C SER A 145 -7.93 -0.79 2.94
N GLY A 146 -6.99 -1.73 2.94
CA GLY A 146 -6.90 -2.81 3.92
C GLY A 146 -6.53 -2.37 5.35
N HIS A 147 -5.97 -1.17 5.53
CA HIS A 147 -5.66 -0.62 6.86
C HIS A 147 -6.86 0.12 7.45
N ILE A 148 -7.87 -0.61 7.94
CA ILE A 148 -9.17 -0.05 8.32
C ILE A 148 -9.14 1.09 9.38
N THR A 149 -8.06 1.24 10.14
CA THR A 149 -7.88 2.36 11.08
C THR A 149 -7.13 3.57 10.52
N LYS A 150 -6.24 3.37 9.55
CA LYS A 150 -5.33 4.42 9.03
C LYS A 150 -5.60 4.80 7.56
N CYS A 151 -6.38 4.02 6.81
CA CYS A 151 -6.68 4.28 5.41
C CYS A 151 -7.40 5.63 5.17
N ASN A 152 -8.04 6.20 6.20
CA ASN A 152 -8.63 7.54 6.15
C ASN A 152 -7.63 8.60 5.70
N VAL A 153 -6.37 8.51 6.11
CA VAL A 153 -5.33 9.49 5.74
C VAL A 153 -5.20 9.62 4.23
N LEU A 154 -5.29 8.50 3.50
CA LEU A 154 -5.24 8.49 2.04
C LEU A 154 -6.53 9.04 1.43
N TRP A 155 -7.68 8.64 1.96
CA TRP A 155 -8.98 9.14 1.52
C TRP A 155 -9.11 10.65 1.69
N ASP A 156 -8.69 11.18 2.84
CA ASP A 156 -8.76 12.60 3.16
C ASP A 156 -7.91 13.40 2.17
N LYS A 157 -6.71 12.92 1.80
CA LYS A 157 -5.86 13.54 0.77
C LYS A 157 -6.51 13.54 -0.61
N TRP A 158 -7.06 12.41 -1.05
CA TRP A 158 -7.71 12.34 -2.36
C TRP A 158 -8.96 13.22 -2.41
N ILE A 159 -9.81 13.18 -1.38
CA ILE A 159 -11.02 14.02 -1.31
C ILE A 159 -10.66 15.50 -1.24
N ALA A 160 -9.66 15.88 -0.44
CA ALA A 160 -9.21 17.27 -0.38
C ALA A 160 -8.76 17.79 -1.77
N TRP A 161 -8.03 16.96 -2.53
CA TRP A 161 -7.63 17.30 -3.89
C TRP A 161 -8.82 17.37 -4.86
N GLU A 162 -9.80 16.47 -4.78
CA GLU A 162 -11.03 16.56 -5.59
C GLU A 162 -11.80 17.84 -5.28
N MET A 163 -11.90 18.21 -3.99
CA MET A 163 -12.58 19.43 -3.55
C MET A 163 -11.84 20.70 -3.99
N GLU A 164 -10.51 20.68 -4.00
CA GLU A 164 -9.67 21.75 -4.57
C GLU A 164 -9.89 21.88 -6.09
N CYS A 165 -9.92 20.77 -6.82
CA CYS A 165 -10.28 20.77 -8.24
C CYS A 165 -11.70 21.27 -8.47
N PHE A 166 -12.59 21.01 -7.52
CA PHE A 166 -13.99 21.41 -7.57
C PHE A 166 -14.17 22.90 -7.29
N SER A 167 -13.35 23.58 -6.46
CA SER A 167 -13.62 24.93 -5.91
C SER A 167 -13.69 26.12 -6.90
N GLY A 168 -13.77 25.90 -8.22
CA GLY A 168 -13.97 26.94 -9.23
C GLY A 168 -15.43 27.44 -9.31
N SER A 169 -15.64 28.60 -9.93
CA SER A 169 -16.95 29.30 -9.91
C SER A 169 -18.07 28.67 -10.76
N SER A 170 -17.80 27.61 -11.52
CA SER A 170 -18.76 26.92 -12.38
C SER A 170 -18.48 25.42 -12.32
N HIS A 171 -19.37 24.66 -11.71
CA HIS A 171 -19.31 23.20 -11.67
C HIS A 171 -20.25 22.63 -12.72
N THR A 172 -19.76 21.73 -13.55
CA THR A 172 -20.62 20.96 -14.45
C THR A 172 -21.39 19.90 -13.66
N PRO A 173 -22.57 19.45 -14.12
CA PRO A 173 -23.25 18.31 -13.53
C PRO A 173 -22.35 17.06 -13.40
N GLU A 174 -21.45 16.87 -14.37
CA GLU A 174 -20.45 15.81 -14.38
C GLU A 174 -19.44 15.96 -13.23
N ASP A 175 -19.01 17.18 -12.90
CA ASP A 175 -18.13 17.44 -11.77
C ASP A 175 -18.80 17.12 -10.44
N ILE A 176 -20.06 17.51 -10.28
CA ILE A 176 -20.86 17.25 -9.08
C ILE A 176 -21.05 15.73 -8.90
N ALA A 177 -21.46 15.04 -9.97
CA ALA A 177 -21.67 13.59 -9.97
C ALA A 177 -20.37 12.84 -9.64
N ARG A 178 -19.22 13.32 -10.13
CA ARG A 178 -17.92 12.70 -9.87
C ARG A 178 -17.50 12.83 -8.41
N VAL A 179 -17.56 14.04 -7.83
CA VAL A 179 -17.22 14.23 -6.40
C VAL A 179 -18.18 13.42 -5.51
N GLN A 180 -19.47 13.41 -5.84
CA GLN A 180 -20.45 12.59 -5.15
C GLN A 180 -20.08 11.09 -5.21
N ALA A 181 -19.66 10.59 -6.38
CA ALA A 181 -19.26 9.19 -6.56
C ALA A 181 -18.00 8.85 -5.74
N THR A 182 -17.02 9.75 -5.66
CA THR A 182 -15.83 9.57 -4.81
C THR A 182 -16.19 9.50 -3.33
N LEU A 183 -17.00 10.43 -2.83
CA LEU A 183 -17.47 10.44 -1.44
C LEU A 183 -18.29 9.19 -1.10
N LEU A 184 -19.17 8.76 -2.02
CA LEU A 184 -19.94 7.53 -1.86
C LEU A 184 -19.05 6.29 -1.87
N SER A 185 -18.00 6.26 -2.69
CA SER A 185 -17.04 5.16 -2.75
C SER A 185 -16.32 4.94 -1.42
N ARG A 186 -15.96 6.03 -0.72
CA ARG A 186 -15.40 5.96 0.64
C ARG A 186 -16.33 5.23 1.61
N LEU A 187 -17.63 5.51 1.56
CA LEU A 187 -18.63 4.89 2.44
C LEU A 187 -18.79 3.38 2.24
N HIS A 188 -18.39 2.85 1.08
CA HIS A 188 -18.39 1.41 0.83
C HIS A 188 -17.20 0.68 1.47
N ILE A 189 -16.21 1.41 2.00
CA ILE A 189 -15.03 0.83 2.62
C ILE A 189 -15.21 0.75 4.14
N PRO A 190 -14.86 -0.37 4.78
CA PRO A 190 -14.83 -0.46 6.24
C PRO A 190 -13.67 0.37 6.79
N HIS A 191 -13.94 1.44 7.53
CA HIS A 191 -12.89 2.26 8.14
C HIS A 191 -13.36 2.98 9.41
N SER A 192 -12.42 3.38 10.26
CA SER A 192 -12.68 4.07 11.55
C SER A 192 -13.31 5.47 11.41
N GLY A 193 -13.28 6.05 10.21
CA GLY A 193 -13.75 7.41 9.92
C GLY A 193 -15.14 7.47 9.27
N SER A 194 -15.91 6.40 9.36
CA SER A 194 -17.16 6.24 8.58
C SER A 194 -18.24 7.28 8.92
N ASP A 195 -18.29 7.75 10.16
CA ASP A 195 -19.22 8.81 10.58
C ASP A 195 -18.85 10.16 9.96
N ASN A 196 -17.57 10.52 9.98
CA ASN A 196 -17.07 11.74 9.33
C ASN A 196 -17.31 11.68 7.82
N ALA A 197 -17.05 10.54 7.18
CA ALA A 197 -17.30 10.36 5.74
C ALA A 197 -18.79 10.55 5.38
N LEU A 198 -19.72 10.09 6.23
CA LEU A 198 -21.15 10.32 5.99
C LEU A 198 -21.53 11.78 6.17
N GLN A 199 -20.93 12.46 7.16
CA GLN A 199 -21.14 13.89 7.39
C GLN A 199 -20.63 14.74 6.22
N GLU A 200 -19.44 14.42 5.69
CA GLU A 200 -18.87 15.03 4.49
C GLU A 200 -19.79 14.84 3.28
N TYR A 201 -20.26 13.60 3.04
CA TYR A 201 -21.21 13.30 1.98
C TYR A 201 -22.52 14.10 2.12
N SER A 202 -23.12 14.12 3.31
CA SER A 202 -24.36 14.85 3.58
C SER A 202 -24.20 16.35 3.35
N THR A 203 -23.09 16.91 3.80
CA THR A 203 -22.76 18.34 3.59
C THR A 203 -22.63 18.65 2.11
N PHE A 204 -21.93 17.80 1.34
CA PHE A 204 -21.79 17.96 -0.11
C PHE A 204 -23.14 17.87 -0.83
N VAL A 205 -23.98 16.87 -0.51
CA VAL A 205 -25.29 16.72 -1.15
C VAL A 205 -26.19 17.92 -0.87
N SER A 206 -26.23 18.39 0.39
CA SER A 206 -27.04 19.57 0.78
C SER A 206 -26.63 20.85 0.03
N ALA A 207 -25.36 20.97 -0.34
CA ALA A 207 -24.83 22.16 -1.01
C ALA A 207 -25.05 22.16 -2.53
N HIS A 208 -25.10 20.98 -3.17
CA HIS A 208 -25.02 20.85 -4.63
C HIS A 208 -26.18 20.13 -5.31
N PHE A 209 -27.09 19.51 -4.55
CA PHE A 209 -28.27 18.83 -5.08
C PHE A 209 -29.56 19.52 -4.64
N PRO A 210 -30.66 19.39 -5.40
CA PRO A 210 -31.96 19.88 -4.98
C PRO A 210 -32.45 19.20 -3.69
N ASP A 211 -33.18 19.96 -2.86
CA ASP A 211 -33.79 19.45 -1.63
C ASP A 211 -34.66 18.20 -1.86
N SER A 212 -35.30 18.09 -3.04
CA SER A 212 -36.16 16.96 -3.38
C SER A 212 -35.42 15.62 -3.55
N SER A 213 -34.11 15.64 -3.86
CA SER A 213 -33.30 14.42 -3.97
C SER A 213 -32.45 14.12 -2.74
N TYR A 214 -32.38 15.06 -1.79
CA TYR A 214 -31.51 14.96 -0.61
C TYR A 214 -31.79 13.70 0.22
N GLU A 215 -33.05 13.44 0.56
CA GLU A 215 -33.45 12.31 1.39
C GLU A 215 -33.12 10.96 0.72
N GLU A 216 -33.42 10.82 -0.57
CA GLU A 216 -33.13 9.59 -1.32
C GLU A 216 -31.62 9.30 -1.41
N LEU A 217 -30.81 10.34 -1.65
CA LEU A 217 -29.36 10.23 -1.70
C LEU A 217 -28.77 9.86 -0.33
N LEU A 218 -29.29 10.45 0.76
CA LEU A 218 -28.87 10.10 2.11
C LEU A 218 -29.27 8.68 2.52
N VAL A 219 -30.46 8.22 2.12
CA VAL A 219 -30.86 6.83 2.33
C VAL A 219 -29.91 5.88 1.60
N THR A 220 -29.52 6.23 0.37
CA THR A 220 -28.55 5.46 -0.41
C THR A 220 -27.17 5.42 0.26
N ALA A 221 -26.65 6.56 0.70
CA ALA A 221 -25.38 6.65 1.42
C ALA A 221 -25.40 5.88 2.76
N SER A 222 -26.51 5.99 3.51
CA SER A 222 -26.68 5.25 4.77
C SER A 222 -26.69 3.73 4.55
N LYS A 223 -27.34 3.27 3.46
CA LYS A 223 -27.30 1.86 3.05
C LYS A 223 -25.89 1.43 2.67
N ALA A 224 -25.19 2.23 1.84
CA ALA A 224 -23.80 1.96 1.44
C ALA A 224 -22.87 1.79 2.64
N ARG A 225 -23.04 2.62 3.68
CA ARG A 225 -22.26 2.60 4.91
C ARG A 225 -22.58 1.44 5.87
N SER A 226 -23.82 0.96 5.86
CA SER A 226 -24.34 0.07 6.92
C SER A 226 -23.55 -1.24 7.10
N GLU A 227 -23.23 -1.93 6.00
CA GLU A 227 -22.46 -3.18 6.05
C GLU A 227 -20.97 -2.93 6.38
N PRO A 228 -20.27 -1.98 5.72
CA PRO A 228 -18.89 -1.61 6.07
C PRO A 228 -18.71 -1.24 7.54
N GLN A 229 -19.59 -0.39 8.08
CA GLN A 229 -19.54 0.01 9.49
C GLN A 229 -19.71 -1.19 10.44
N LYS A 230 -20.62 -2.10 10.11
CA LYS A 230 -20.81 -3.33 10.89
C LYS A 230 -19.56 -4.22 10.85
N LYS A 231 -18.92 -4.35 9.68
CA LYS A 231 -17.68 -5.12 9.52
C LYS A 231 -16.51 -4.50 10.28
N PHE A 232 -16.43 -3.17 10.34
CA PHE A 232 -15.47 -2.46 11.20
C PHE A 232 -15.77 -2.72 12.68
N GLY A 233 -17.03 -2.60 13.13
CA GLY A 233 -17.40 -2.83 14.53
C GLY A 233 -17.08 -4.23 15.05
N TRP A 234 -17.10 -5.27 14.20
CA TRP A 234 -16.65 -6.62 14.58
C TRP A 234 -15.16 -6.72 14.87
N ARG A 235 -14.37 -5.77 14.34
CA ARG A 235 -12.91 -5.75 14.29
C ARG A 235 -12.31 -4.69 15.19
N GLU A 236 -13.08 -3.66 15.53
CA GLU A 236 -12.67 -2.51 16.32
C GLU A 236 -11.89 -2.89 17.59
N ARG A 237 -12.40 -3.86 18.38
CA ARG A 237 -11.70 -4.32 19.60
C ARG A 237 -10.29 -4.87 19.32
N TRP A 238 -10.09 -5.53 18.18
CA TRP A 238 -8.80 -6.10 17.79
C TRP A 238 -7.85 -5.01 17.31
N GLU A 239 -8.35 -4.05 16.54
CA GLU A 239 -7.59 -2.88 16.12
C GLU A 239 -7.13 -2.04 17.33
N ILE A 240 -8.01 -1.84 18.32
CA ILE A 240 -7.65 -1.20 19.60
C ILE A 240 -6.57 -2.01 20.32
N SER A 241 -6.70 -3.34 20.38
CA SER A 241 -5.73 -4.21 21.03
C SER A 241 -4.35 -4.16 20.35
N ILE A 242 -4.31 -4.12 19.02
CA ILE A 242 -3.06 -3.96 18.25
C ILE A 242 -2.39 -2.64 18.65
N GLN A 243 -3.14 -1.54 18.66
CA GLN A 243 -2.60 -0.24 19.03
C GLN A 243 -2.08 -0.21 20.47
N GLN A 244 -2.83 -0.77 21.42
CA GLN A 244 -2.44 -0.83 22.84
C GLN A 244 -1.22 -1.71 23.12
N THR A 245 -0.98 -2.70 22.27
CA THR A 245 0.19 -3.59 22.36
C THR A 245 1.30 -3.19 21.39
N GLU A 246 1.23 -1.96 20.87
CA GLU A 246 2.20 -1.38 19.94
C GLU A 246 2.51 -2.34 18.78
N ASP A 247 1.49 -2.82 18.07
CA ASP A 247 1.69 -3.73 16.93
C ASP A 247 2.39 -5.07 17.28
N SER A 248 2.12 -5.62 18.47
CA SER A 248 2.71 -6.91 18.90
C SER A 248 2.35 -8.05 17.95
N PRO A 249 3.33 -8.88 17.50
CA PRO A 249 3.07 -10.06 16.69
C PRO A 249 2.09 -11.05 17.33
N ALA A 250 2.10 -11.18 18.66
CA ALA A 250 1.19 -12.08 19.38
C ALA A 250 -0.28 -11.64 19.24
N THR A 251 -0.55 -10.33 19.30
CA THR A 251 -1.89 -9.77 19.12
C THR A 251 -2.37 -9.97 17.67
N TYR A 252 -1.50 -9.75 16.69
CA TYR A 252 -1.79 -10.04 15.28
C TYR A 252 -2.16 -11.52 15.08
N ALA A 253 -1.42 -12.46 15.67
CA ALA A 253 -1.71 -13.88 15.56
C ALA A 253 -3.12 -14.24 16.10
N GLN A 254 -3.50 -13.69 17.26
CA GLN A 254 -4.84 -13.91 17.83
C GLN A 254 -5.96 -13.34 16.95
N TYR A 255 -5.72 -12.16 16.37
CA TYR A 255 -6.68 -11.54 15.46
C TYR A 255 -6.80 -12.31 14.14
N ILE A 256 -5.70 -12.78 13.59
CA ILE A 256 -5.67 -13.66 12.41
C ILE A 256 -6.47 -14.95 12.69
N ASP A 257 -6.29 -15.58 13.85
CA ASP A 257 -7.05 -16.77 14.25
C ASP A 257 -8.56 -16.49 14.34
N TYR A 258 -8.94 -15.28 14.79
CA TYR A 258 -10.33 -14.84 14.79
C TYR A 258 -10.87 -14.69 13.36
N GLU A 259 -10.14 -14.04 12.46
CA GLU A 259 -10.54 -13.84 11.06
C GLU A 259 -10.67 -15.16 10.30
N TRP A 260 -9.82 -16.15 10.57
CA TRP A 260 -9.89 -17.46 9.94
C TRP A 260 -11.17 -18.25 10.22
N ARG A 261 -11.92 -17.92 11.28
CA ARG A 261 -13.21 -18.58 11.58
C ARG A 261 -14.27 -18.27 10.52
N ARG A 262 -14.20 -17.08 9.93
CA ARG A 262 -15.07 -16.60 8.84
C ARG A 262 -14.25 -15.72 7.91
N PRO A 263 -13.40 -16.34 7.07
CA PRO A 263 -12.40 -15.60 6.31
C PRO A 263 -13.09 -14.64 5.35
N ASP A 264 -12.81 -13.35 5.54
CA ASP A 264 -13.11 -12.32 4.55
C ASP A 264 -11.77 -11.91 3.92
N PRO A 265 -11.50 -12.30 2.66
CA PRO A 265 -10.23 -11.99 2.00
C PRO A 265 -9.87 -10.52 1.97
N THR A 266 -10.87 -9.62 2.00
CA THR A 266 -10.66 -8.18 1.99
C THR A 266 -10.02 -7.66 3.27
N PHE A 267 -10.07 -8.43 4.36
CA PHE A 267 -9.43 -8.12 5.64
C PHE A 267 -8.27 -9.05 5.95
N LEU A 268 -8.43 -10.35 5.67
CA LEU A 268 -7.45 -11.35 6.07
C LEU A 268 -6.09 -11.12 5.39
N VAL A 269 -6.08 -10.81 4.09
CA VAL A 269 -4.83 -10.56 3.35
C VAL A 269 -4.12 -9.31 3.89
N PRO A 270 -4.76 -8.12 3.96
CA PRO A 270 -4.13 -6.95 4.55
C PRO A 270 -3.74 -7.12 6.03
N LEU A 271 -4.47 -7.93 6.80
CA LEU A 271 -4.12 -8.22 8.19
C LEU A 271 -2.79 -8.98 8.28
N TYR A 272 -2.55 -9.95 7.39
CA TYR A 272 -1.26 -10.62 7.29
C TYR A 272 -0.15 -9.67 6.83
N GLU A 273 -0.40 -8.84 5.82
CA GLU A 273 0.57 -7.86 5.34
C GLU A 273 1.01 -6.88 6.43
N ARG A 274 0.05 -6.39 7.24
CA ARG A 274 0.32 -5.57 8.42
C ARG A 274 1.11 -6.32 9.50
N ALA A 275 0.74 -7.58 9.77
CA ALA A 275 1.46 -8.40 10.74
C ALA A 275 2.91 -8.66 10.32
N ILE A 276 3.15 -8.88 9.03
CA ILE A 276 4.47 -9.03 8.42
C ILE A 276 5.27 -7.72 8.58
N ALA A 277 4.70 -6.58 8.20
CA ALA A 277 5.36 -5.28 8.32
C ALA A 277 5.77 -4.96 9.77
N ALA A 278 4.83 -5.16 10.72
CA ALA A 278 5.09 -4.96 12.14
C ALA A 278 6.16 -5.91 12.71
N THR A 279 6.14 -7.18 12.27
CA THR A 279 7.13 -8.17 12.73
C THR A 279 8.50 -7.95 12.09
N ALA A 280 8.54 -7.47 10.85
CA ALA A 280 9.79 -7.14 10.15
C ALA A 280 10.56 -6.02 10.87
N ALA A 281 9.87 -5.00 11.37
CA ALA A 281 10.47 -3.96 12.20
C ALA A 281 11.10 -4.49 13.51
N ARG A 282 10.63 -5.65 13.98
CA ARG A 282 11.08 -6.35 15.20
C ARG A 282 11.83 -7.64 14.91
N ARG A 283 12.28 -7.84 13.68
CA ARG A 283 12.84 -9.12 13.21
C ARG A 283 14.05 -9.60 14.02
N MET A 284 14.81 -8.65 14.58
CA MET A 284 16.00 -8.91 15.39
C MET A 284 15.69 -9.29 16.85
N GLU A 285 14.44 -9.20 17.30
CA GLU A 285 14.02 -9.67 18.62
C GLU A 285 14.01 -11.22 18.69
N PRO A 286 14.17 -11.82 19.88
CA PRO A 286 14.12 -13.28 20.03
C PRO A 286 12.83 -13.88 19.46
N GLY A 287 12.96 -14.75 18.45
CA GLY A 287 11.81 -15.38 17.78
C GLY A 287 11.11 -14.52 16.73
N GLY A 288 11.61 -13.31 16.44
CA GLY A 288 11.09 -12.43 15.40
C GLY A 288 11.11 -13.08 14.01
N GLU A 289 12.25 -13.64 13.61
CA GLU A 289 12.41 -14.36 12.34
C GLU A 289 11.43 -15.53 12.17
N GLU A 290 11.31 -16.38 13.19
CA GLU A 290 10.41 -17.53 13.14
C GLU A 290 8.95 -17.08 13.02
N THR A 291 8.59 -16.02 13.74
CA THR A 291 7.24 -15.44 13.69
C THR A 291 6.96 -14.83 12.32
N LEU A 292 7.93 -14.12 11.73
CA LEU A 292 7.84 -13.55 10.39
C LEU A 292 7.62 -14.63 9.34
N GLN A 293 8.40 -15.73 9.38
CA GLN A 293 8.23 -16.87 8.47
C GLN A 293 6.85 -17.51 8.59
N ARG A 294 6.31 -17.63 9.81
CA ARG A 294 4.95 -18.13 10.03
C ARG A 294 3.89 -17.20 9.41
N PHE A 295 4.06 -15.89 9.50
CA PHE A 295 3.14 -14.94 8.87
C PHE A 295 3.22 -14.98 7.34
N TRP A 296 4.42 -15.08 6.74
CA TRP A 296 4.56 -15.27 5.29
C TRP A 296 3.87 -16.55 4.79
N ALA A 297 4.09 -17.67 5.49
CA ALA A 297 3.42 -18.93 5.16
C ALA A 297 1.89 -18.82 5.33
N GLY A 298 1.42 -18.03 6.30
CA GLY A 298 0.01 -17.72 6.51
C GLY A 298 -0.59 -16.86 5.40
N LEU A 299 0.13 -15.81 4.97
CA LEU A 299 -0.26 -14.94 3.86
C LEU A 299 -0.46 -15.74 2.57
N TYR A 300 0.48 -16.63 2.24
CA TYR A 300 0.35 -17.51 1.08
C TYR A 300 -0.97 -18.31 1.11
N LYS A 301 -1.31 -18.88 2.27
CA LYS A 301 -2.58 -19.61 2.45
C LYS A 301 -3.80 -18.68 2.34
N ALA A 302 -3.73 -17.47 2.89
CA ALA A 302 -4.81 -16.49 2.79
C ALA A 302 -5.06 -16.05 1.34
N VAL A 303 -4.00 -15.83 0.56
CA VAL A 303 -4.08 -15.49 -0.87
C VAL A 303 -4.68 -16.64 -1.68
N GLN A 304 -4.24 -17.88 -1.45
CA GLN A 304 -4.86 -19.06 -2.06
C GLN A 304 -6.36 -19.14 -1.72
N LYS A 305 -6.71 -18.94 -0.45
CA LYS A 305 -8.10 -18.96 0.00
C LYS A 305 -8.94 -17.88 -0.67
N SER A 306 -8.39 -16.68 -0.81
CA SER A 306 -8.99 -15.57 -1.53
C SER A 306 -9.30 -15.93 -2.99
N ALA A 307 -8.34 -16.55 -3.68
CA ALA A 307 -8.51 -16.99 -5.06
C ALA A 307 -9.61 -18.05 -5.19
N GLU A 308 -9.64 -19.05 -4.30
CA GLU A 308 -10.71 -20.06 -4.26
C GLU A 308 -12.10 -19.44 -4.08
N MET A 309 -12.24 -18.48 -3.16
CA MET A 309 -13.51 -17.82 -2.88
C MET A 309 -14.00 -16.99 -4.07
N ARG A 310 -13.09 -16.26 -4.73
CA ARG A 310 -13.39 -15.53 -5.96
C ARG A 310 -13.83 -16.45 -7.10
N ALA A 311 -13.14 -17.58 -7.29
CA ALA A 311 -13.52 -18.57 -8.30
C ALA A 311 -14.93 -19.14 -8.04
N LYS A 312 -15.24 -19.50 -6.79
CA LYS A 312 -16.58 -19.98 -6.40
C LYS A 312 -17.67 -18.94 -6.64
N ALA A 313 -17.42 -17.68 -6.30
CA ALA A 313 -18.37 -16.59 -6.54
C ALA A 313 -18.66 -16.41 -8.04
N LEU A 314 -17.65 -16.52 -8.91
CA LEU A 314 -17.81 -16.47 -10.36
C LEU A 314 -18.64 -17.65 -10.90
N HIS A 315 -18.41 -18.87 -10.39
CA HIS A 315 -19.20 -20.03 -10.78
C HIS A 315 -20.69 -19.88 -10.40
N ILE A 316 -20.97 -19.36 -9.20
CA ILE A 316 -22.35 -19.10 -8.75
C ILE A 316 -23.01 -18.05 -9.66
N LYS A 317 -22.32 -16.95 -9.98
CA LYS A 317 -22.84 -15.91 -10.88
C LYS A 317 -23.14 -16.47 -12.28
N ARG A 318 -22.24 -17.28 -12.85
CA ARG A 318 -22.45 -17.95 -14.15
C ARG A 318 -23.63 -18.92 -14.13
N SER A 319 -23.78 -19.69 -13.04
CA SER A 319 -24.92 -20.60 -12.88
C SER A 319 -26.25 -19.87 -12.69
N LYS A 320 -26.25 -18.68 -12.07
CA LYS A 320 -27.44 -17.83 -11.99
C LYS A 320 -27.76 -17.23 -13.35
N LYS A 321 -26.79 -16.62 -14.03
CA LYS A 321 -26.93 -16.05 -15.37
C LYS A 321 -27.49 -17.07 -16.37
N ARG A 322 -26.95 -18.29 -16.43
CA ARG A 322 -27.49 -19.36 -17.30
C ARG A 322 -28.94 -19.72 -16.99
N ARG A 323 -29.34 -19.76 -15.72
CA ARG A 323 -30.74 -20.00 -15.35
C ARG A 323 -31.66 -18.85 -15.73
N ASP A 324 -31.14 -17.63 -15.68
CA ASP A 324 -31.88 -16.43 -16.08
C ASP A 324 -31.93 -16.29 -17.63
N GLU A 325 -30.92 -16.80 -18.37
CA GLU A 325 -30.84 -16.81 -19.84
C GLU A 325 -31.59 -17.99 -20.48
N ASP A 326 -31.69 -19.16 -19.83
CA ASP A 326 -32.56 -20.27 -20.25
C ASP A 326 -34.07 -19.91 -20.18
N MET A 327 -34.39 -18.68 -19.77
CA MET A 327 -35.74 -18.09 -19.80
C MET A 327 -35.97 -17.13 -20.98
N ASP A 328 -34.93 -16.65 -21.67
CA ASP A 328 -35.06 -15.71 -22.80
C ASP A 328 -33.93 -15.95 -23.82
N GLU A 329 -34.20 -16.77 -24.84
CA GLU A 329 -33.29 -17.04 -25.96
C GLU A 329 -33.29 -15.85 -26.94
N GLU A 330 -32.46 -14.81 -26.71
CA GLU A 330 -31.81 -14.04 -27.79
C GLU A 330 -30.71 -13.09 -27.28
N VAL A 331 -29.60 -13.03 -28.03
CA VAL A 331 -28.48 -12.06 -28.00
C VAL A 331 -27.32 -12.37 -27.05
N LEU A 332 -26.35 -13.11 -27.60
CA LEU A 332 -24.96 -13.19 -27.15
C LEU A 332 -24.10 -12.27 -28.03
N GLU A 333 -23.48 -11.24 -27.44
CA GLU A 333 -22.14 -10.77 -27.81
C GLU A 333 -21.59 -9.86 -26.69
N ASP A 334 -20.27 -9.68 -26.68
CA ASP A 334 -19.45 -8.88 -25.74
C ASP A 334 -18.92 -9.56 -24.47
N HIS A 335 -18.38 -10.78 -24.62
CA HIS A 335 -17.66 -11.48 -23.54
C HIS A 335 -16.13 -11.27 -23.52
N GLU A 336 -15.55 -10.58 -24.52
CA GLU A 336 -14.10 -10.37 -24.63
C GLU A 336 -13.57 -9.18 -23.81
N ASP A 337 -14.41 -8.18 -23.51
CA ASP A 337 -13.95 -6.93 -22.88
C ASP A 337 -13.81 -7.02 -21.33
N LEU A 338 -14.52 -7.97 -20.71
CA LEU A 338 -14.44 -8.22 -19.26
C LEU A 338 -13.23 -9.06 -18.86
N GLN A 339 -12.66 -9.83 -19.78
CA GLN A 339 -11.48 -10.68 -19.54
C GLN A 339 -10.18 -9.85 -19.59
N ALA A 340 -10.17 -8.75 -20.36
CA ALA A 340 -9.09 -7.76 -20.36
C ALA A 340 -8.99 -6.98 -19.03
N ARG A 341 -10.12 -6.59 -18.43
CA ARG A 341 -10.13 -5.86 -17.14
C ARG A 341 -9.74 -6.73 -15.94
N ALA A 342 -10.00 -8.03 -15.99
CA ALA A 342 -9.53 -8.98 -14.96
C ALA A 342 -8.02 -9.24 -15.03
N THR A 343 -7.41 -9.04 -16.22
CA THR A 343 -5.98 -9.24 -16.46
C THR A 343 -5.15 -8.05 -15.95
N LEU A 344 -5.69 -6.83 -15.99
CA LEU A 344 -5.03 -5.63 -15.43
C LEU A 344 -4.91 -5.65 -13.90
N LEU A 345 -5.84 -6.31 -13.20
CA LEU A 345 -5.78 -6.47 -11.73
C LEU A 345 -4.93 -7.66 -11.26
N TYR A 346 -4.42 -8.49 -12.17
CA TYR A 346 -3.72 -9.74 -11.85
C TYR A 346 -2.30 -9.85 -12.43
N LEU A 347 -1.81 -8.86 -13.20
CA LEU A 347 -0.45 -8.85 -13.76
C LEU A 347 0.48 -7.74 -13.23
N GLY A 348 0.06 -6.95 -12.24
CA GLY A 348 0.93 -6.01 -11.53
C GLY A 348 1.30 -6.53 -10.14
N VAL A 349 2.27 -7.46 -10.10
CA VAL A 349 3.18 -7.88 -8.99
C VAL A 349 3.23 -9.42 -8.90
N PRO A 350 4.09 -10.07 -9.71
CA PRO A 350 4.78 -11.25 -9.27
C PRO A 350 6.08 -10.85 -8.55
N TYR A 351 6.30 -11.47 -7.39
CA TYR A 351 7.61 -12.01 -7.02
C TYR A 351 8.71 -11.03 -6.54
N ILE A 352 8.72 -10.73 -5.23
CA ILE A 352 9.97 -10.37 -4.53
C ILE A 352 10.69 -11.61 -3.95
N GLU A 353 10.04 -12.78 -3.85
CA GLU A 353 10.68 -14.00 -3.31
C GLU A 353 11.28 -15.00 -4.31
N CYS A 354 11.19 -14.84 -5.65
CA CYS A 354 12.03 -15.66 -6.56
C CYS A 354 12.94 -14.91 -7.53
N ARG A 355 13.08 -13.58 -7.47
CA ARG A 355 14.05 -12.89 -8.34
C ARG A 355 15.49 -13.00 -7.84
N HIS A 356 15.71 -13.10 -6.52
CA HIS A 356 17.07 -13.20 -5.96
C HIS A 356 17.59 -14.63 -5.75
N LEU A 357 16.70 -15.63 -5.55
CA LEU A 357 17.11 -17.03 -5.39
C LEU A 357 17.19 -17.81 -6.71
N CYS A 358 16.49 -17.40 -7.77
CA CYS A 358 16.49 -18.14 -9.04
C CYS A 358 17.58 -17.67 -10.01
N HIS A 359 18.09 -16.43 -9.90
CA HIS A 359 19.11 -15.93 -10.83
C HIS A 359 20.56 -16.30 -10.47
N LYS A 360 20.84 -16.76 -9.23
CA LYS A 360 22.18 -17.22 -8.82
C LYS A 360 22.33 -18.73 -8.62
N ARG A 361 21.25 -19.53 -8.69
CA ARG A 361 21.32 -21.01 -8.53
C ARG A 361 21.12 -21.82 -9.81
N CYS A 362 20.87 -21.18 -10.97
CA CYS A 362 20.78 -21.86 -12.27
C CYS A 362 22.11 -21.94 -13.06
N HIS A 363 23.24 -21.57 -12.45
CA HIS A 363 24.58 -21.73 -13.06
C HIS A 363 25.53 -22.70 -12.35
N SER A 364 25.09 -23.40 -11.29
CA SER A 364 25.80 -24.58 -10.77
C SER A 364 24.79 -25.64 -10.34
N ASP A 365 25.05 -26.88 -10.76
CA ASP A 365 24.32 -28.13 -10.43
C ASP A 365 23.08 -28.46 -11.27
N ARG A 366 23.36 -28.91 -12.51
CA ARG A 366 22.62 -30.04 -13.10
C ARG A 366 23.00 -31.29 -12.30
N ASP A 367 22.02 -31.98 -11.71
CA ASP A 367 22.02 -33.42 -11.32
C ASP A 367 21.40 -33.75 -9.95
N PHE A 368 20.37 -33.03 -9.48
CA PHE A 368 19.64 -33.49 -8.28
C PHE A 368 18.13 -33.24 -8.29
N CYS A 369 17.41 -33.85 -9.24
CA CYS A 369 15.95 -34.08 -9.12
C CYS A 369 15.53 -35.33 -9.92
N ARG A 370 15.99 -36.49 -9.43
CA ARG A 370 15.27 -37.77 -9.56
C ARG A 370 15.07 -38.31 -8.16
N ARG A 371 13.96 -37.96 -7.53
CA ARG A 371 13.11 -38.78 -6.64
C ARG A 371 12.08 -37.92 -5.94
#